data_AF-A0A9J6F6Z9-F1
#
_entry.id   AF-A0A9J6F6Z9-F1
#
_cell.length_a   1.000
_cell.length_b   1.000
_cell.length_c   1.000
_cell.angle_alpha   90.00
_cell.angle_beta   90.00
_cell.angle_gamma   90.00
#
_symmetry.space_group_name_H-M   'P 1'
#
loop_
_entity.id
_entity.type
_entity.pdbx_description
1 polymer ?
#
loop_
_entity_poly.entity_id
_entity_poly.type
_entity_poly.pdbx_seq_one_letter_code
_entity_poly.pdbx_strand_id
1 'polypeptide(L)'
;MTRSKSRRKDADDITHKFCRALCQAGISLHQTDGPLGSLFREKCPAARTMPSSTQMYRKYLPEVCEHDLETIKEAVKNRPISLTIDEMPELHGRPAVAVLVTFYDDEVPGRRTL
;
A
#
# COMPACT_ATOMS: atom_id res chain seq x y z
N MET A 1 14.85 -27.06 -4.59
CA MET A 1 13.60 -26.30 -4.85
C MET A 1 13.23 -26.43 -6.32
N THR A 2 12.01 -26.86 -6.65
CA THR A 2 11.59 -27.05 -8.05
C THR A 2 11.35 -25.71 -8.75
N ARG A 3 11.84 -25.58 -9.99
CA ARG A 3 11.79 -24.38 -10.87
C ARG A 3 10.39 -23.76 -11.07
N SER A 4 9.33 -24.50 -10.74
CA SER A 4 7.94 -24.03 -10.73
C SER A 4 7.59 -23.21 -9.47
N LYS A 5 8.13 -23.57 -8.30
CA LYS A 5 7.88 -22.84 -7.05
C LYS A 5 8.55 -21.47 -7.03
N SER A 6 9.74 -21.34 -7.62
CA SER A 6 10.44 -20.06 -7.73
C SER A 6 9.67 -19.07 -8.59
N ARG A 7 9.24 -19.47 -9.80
CA ARG A 7 8.44 -18.63 -10.70
C ARG A 7 7.13 -18.13 -10.09
N ARG A 8 6.46 -18.95 -9.28
CA ARG A 8 5.25 -18.53 -8.54
C ARG A 8 5.56 -17.48 -7.49
N LYS A 9 6.66 -17.64 -6.75
CA LYS A 9 7.11 -16.64 -5.77
C LYS A 9 7.46 -15.31 -6.45
N ASP A 10 8.15 -15.36 -7.59
CA ASP A 10 8.52 -14.15 -8.35
C ASP A 10 7.29 -13.41 -8.89
N ALA A 11 6.29 -14.14 -9.38
CA ALA A 11 5.03 -13.55 -9.84
C ALA A 11 4.21 -12.91 -8.71
N ASP A 12 4.19 -13.55 -7.55
CA ASP A 12 3.48 -13.05 -6.35
C ASP A 12 4.16 -11.79 -5.79
N ASP A 13 5.50 -11.77 -5.73
CA ASP A 13 6.29 -10.59 -5.33
C ASP A 13 6.07 -9.40 -6.27
N ILE A 14 6.03 -9.64 -7.58
CA ILE A 14 5.75 -8.60 -8.58
C ILE A 14 4.33 -8.06 -8.46
N THR A 15 3.36 -8.91 -8.10
CA THR A 15 1.97 -8.51 -7.89
C THR A 15 1.85 -7.57 -6.69
N HIS A 16 2.52 -7.87 -5.58
CA HIS A 16 2.59 -6.98 -4.41
C HIS A 16 3.23 -5.63 -4.75
N LYS A 17 4.35 -5.65 -5.49
CA LYS A 17 5.05 -4.43 -5.94
C LYS A 17 4.17 -3.55 -6.83
N PHE A 18 3.44 -4.17 -7.77
CA PHE A 18 2.51 -3.45 -8.62
C PHE A 18 1.34 -2.85 -7.82
N CYS A 19 0.75 -3.63 -6.89
CA CYS A 19 -0.30 -3.14 -5.99
C CYS A 19 0.18 -1.93 -5.17
N ARG A 20 1.34 -2.04 -4.52
CA ARG A 20 1.94 -0.95 -3.74
C ARG A 20 2.22 0.29 -4.61
N ALA A 21 2.73 0.12 -5.82
CA ALA A 21 3.00 1.23 -6.74
C ALA A 21 1.72 1.99 -7.13
N LEU A 22 0.62 1.28 -7.41
CA LEU A 22 -0.67 1.91 -7.68
C LEU A 22 -1.18 2.71 -6.47
N CYS A 23 -1.11 2.13 -5.26
CA CYS A 23 -1.51 2.80 -4.03
C CYS A 23 -0.68 4.07 -3.78
N GLN A 24 0.65 3.99 -3.91
CA GLN A 24 1.55 5.13 -3.72
C GLN A 24 1.31 6.25 -4.74
N ALA A 25 0.94 5.89 -5.97
CA ALA A 25 0.61 6.85 -7.02
C ALA A 25 -0.83 7.38 -6.94
N GLY A 26 -1.64 6.93 -5.99
CA GLY A 26 -3.06 7.28 -5.90
C GLY A 26 -3.91 6.76 -7.07
N ILE A 27 -3.45 5.70 -7.75
CA ILE A 27 -4.13 5.11 -8.91
C ILE A 27 -5.04 3.98 -8.44
N SER A 28 -6.29 3.99 -8.92
CA SER A 28 -7.27 2.95 -8.63
C SER A 28 -6.78 1.55 -9.06
N LEU A 29 -6.94 0.55 -8.20
CA LEU A 29 -6.60 -0.85 -8.51
C LEU A 29 -7.45 -1.42 -9.65
N HIS A 30 -8.57 -0.78 -10.02
CA HIS A 30 -9.33 -1.12 -11.24
C HIS A 30 -8.46 -1.02 -12.51
N GLN A 31 -7.39 -0.19 -12.49
CA GLN A 31 -6.45 -0.09 -13.60
C GLN A 31 -5.62 -1.36 -13.85
N THR A 32 -5.67 -2.33 -12.93
CA THR A 32 -5.15 -3.70 -13.16
C THR A 32 -5.85 -4.39 -14.33
N ASP A 33 -7.15 -4.15 -14.51
CA ASP A 33 -7.92 -4.65 -15.65
C ASP A 33 -7.96 -3.64 -16.81
N GLY A 34 -7.36 -2.46 -16.62
CA GLY A 34 -7.29 -1.38 -17.59
C GLY A 34 -6.00 -1.34 -18.42
N PRO A 35 -5.75 -0.22 -19.13
CA PRO A 35 -4.58 -0.05 -19.99
C PRO A 35 -3.25 -0.22 -19.25
N LEU A 36 -3.16 0.24 -18.00
CA LEU A 36 -1.93 0.12 -17.20
C LEU A 36 -1.59 -1.34 -16.89
N GLY A 37 -2.57 -2.13 -16.45
CA GLY A 37 -2.36 -3.56 -16.20
C GLY A 37 -2.02 -4.32 -17.48
N SER A 38 -2.63 -3.96 -18.62
CA SER A 38 -2.31 -4.56 -19.91
C SER A 38 -0.88 -4.26 -20.36
N LEU A 39 -0.45 -3.00 -20.24
CA LEU A 39 0.93 -2.61 -20.51
C LEU A 39 1.91 -3.32 -19.58
N PHE A 40 1.58 -3.42 -18.29
CA PHE A 40 2.43 -4.09 -17.31
C PHE A 40 2.59 -5.59 -17.60
N ARG A 41 1.51 -6.28 -17.98
CA ARG A 41 1.54 -7.69 -18.42
C ARG A 41 2.36 -7.90 -19.70
N GLU A 42 2.35 -6.92 -20.60
CA GLU A 42 3.15 -6.95 -21.83
C GLU A 42 4.65 -6.81 -21.53
N LYS A 43 5.01 -5.83 -20.70
CA LYS A 43 6.43 -5.50 -20.41
C LYS A 43 7.06 -6.38 -19.34
N CYS A 44 6.26 -6.99 -18.46
CA CYS A 44 6.75 -7.84 -17.38
C CYS A 44 6.26 -9.30 -17.56
N PRO A 45 7.12 -10.22 -18.04
CA PRO A 45 6.73 -11.63 -18.27
C PRO A 45 6.22 -12.36 -17.02
N ALA A 46 6.74 -12.00 -15.84
CA ALA A 46 6.31 -12.57 -14.57
C ALA A 46 4.94 -12.04 -14.10
N ALA A 47 4.45 -10.94 -14.68
CA ALA A 47 3.12 -10.40 -14.45
C ALA A 47 2.04 -11.05 -15.34
N ARG A 48 2.38 -11.97 -16.26
CA ARG A 48 1.39 -12.59 -17.15
C ARG A 48 0.22 -13.25 -16.43
N THR A 49 0.46 -13.75 -15.21
CA THR A 49 -0.56 -14.35 -14.34
C THR A 49 -1.08 -13.38 -13.29
N MET A 50 -0.98 -12.07 -13.55
CA MET A 50 -1.44 -11.05 -12.63
C MET A 50 -2.94 -11.21 -12.35
N PRO A 51 -3.35 -11.15 -11.07
CA PRO A 51 -4.75 -11.23 -10.66
C PRO A 51 -5.61 -10.11 -11.25
N SER A 52 -6.92 -10.31 -11.23
CA SER A 52 -7.89 -9.27 -11.57
C SER A 52 -7.94 -8.16 -10.51
N SER A 53 -8.54 -7.01 -10.85
CA SER A 53 -8.75 -5.91 -9.88
C SER A 53 -9.47 -6.39 -8.61
N THR A 54 -10.49 -7.25 -8.73
CA THR A 54 -11.20 -7.83 -7.58
C THR A 54 -10.27 -8.60 -6.65
N GLN A 55 -9.36 -9.40 -7.21
CA GLN A 55 -8.37 -10.14 -6.42
C GLN A 55 -7.31 -9.22 -5.83
N MET A 56 -6.93 -8.14 -6.54
CA MET A 56 -6.06 -7.09 -5.99
C MET A 56 -6.69 -6.47 -4.74
N TYR A 57 -7.98 -6.10 -4.79
CA TYR A 57 -8.69 -5.53 -3.65
C TYR A 57 -8.86 -6.51 -2.47
N ARG A 58 -9.17 -7.78 -2.75
CA ARG A 58 -9.54 -8.74 -1.70
C ARG A 58 -8.36 -9.43 -1.02
N LYS A 59 -7.23 -9.55 -1.70
CA LYS A 59 -6.06 -10.29 -1.20
C LYS A 59 -4.84 -9.38 -1.08
N TYR A 60 -4.38 -8.85 -2.21
CA TYR A 60 -3.07 -8.17 -2.27
C TYR A 60 -3.05 -6.82 -1.57
N LEU A 61 -4.13 -6.04 -1.64
CA LEU A 61 -4.23 -4.76 -0.93
C LEU A 61 -4.17 -4.96 0.60
N PRO A 62 -4.95 -5.89 1.20
CA PRO A 62 -4.76 -6.25 2.61
C PRO A 62 -3.34 -6.68 2.96
N GLU A 63 -2.72 -7.57 2.17
CA GLU A 63 -1.35 -8.06 2.42
C GLU A 63 -0.31 -6.91 2.38
N VAL A 64 -0.42 -6.01 1.40
CA VAL A 64 0.44 -4.81 1.31
C VAL A 64 0.19 -3.87 2.49
N CYS A 65 -1.07 -3.64 2.86
CA CYS A 65 -1.45 -2.80 3.99
C CYS A 65 -0.89 -3.34 5.30
N GLU A 66 -1.05 -4.64 5.57
CA GLU A 66 -0.51 -5.29 6.77
C GLU A 66 1.01 -5.16 6.85
N HIS A 67 1.72 -5.43 5.74
CA HIS A 67 3.17 -5.25 5.68
C HIS A 67 3.60 -3.80 5.99
N ASP A 68 2.91 -2.83 5.39
CA ASP A 68 3.25 -1.41 5.57
C ASP A 68 2.87 -0.94 6.98
N LEU A 69 1.78 -1.45 7.55
CA LEU A 69 1.40 -1.22 8.95
C LEU A 69 2.42 -1.76 9.94
N GLU A 70 2.98 -2.97 9.73
CA GLU A 70 4.05 -3.47 10.60
C GLU A 70 5.30 -2.58 10.53
N THR A 71 5.62 -2.06 9.35
CA THR A 71 6.72 -1.09 9.18
C THR A 71 6.44 0.20 9.95
N ILE A 72 5.22 0.72 9.86
CA ILE A 72 4.80 1.91 10.61
C ILE A 72 4.83 1.64 12.12
N LYS A 73 4.31 0.50 12.58
CA LYS A 73 4.31 0.11 14.00
C LYS A 73 5.71 0.11 14.59
N GLU A 74 6.67 -0.49 13.90
CA GLU A 74 8.06 -0.49 14.35
C GLU A 74 8.68 0.92 14.31
N ALA A 75 8.34 1.75 13.30
CA ALA A 75 8.81 3.13 13.22
C ALA A 75 8.28 4.03 14.35
N VAL A 76 7.02 3.83 14.78
CA VAL A 76 6.40 4.61 15.87
C VAL A 76 6.59 4.00 17.26
N LYS A 77 7.21 2.82 17.34
CA LYS A 77 7.40 2.07 18.58
C LYS A 77 8.13 2.92 19.61
N ASN A 78 7.52 3.08 20.79
CA ASN A 78 8.03 3.89 21.90
C ASN A 78 8.18 5.40 21.61
N ARG A 79 7.54 5.91 20.55
CA ARG A 79 7.54 7.35 20.24
C ARG A 79 6.25 8.02 20.70
N PRO A 80 6.30 9.29 21.14
CA PRO A 80 5.08 10.09 21.32
C PRO A 80 4.35 10.22 19.98
N ILE A 81 3.06 9.87 19.98
CA ILE A 81 2.16 10.05 18.83
C ILE A 81 1.13 11.13 19.14
N SER A 82 0.74 11.89 18.13
CA SER A 82 -0.41 12.79 18.18
C SER A 82 -1.48 12.30 17.21
N LEU A 83 -2.71 12.21 17.72
CA LEU A 83 -3.88 11.81 16.96
C LEU A 83 -4.74 13.05 16.72
N THR A 84 -5.01 13.35 15.46
CA THR A 84 -6.01 14.34 15.07
C THR A 84 -7.23 13.60 14.54
N ILE A 85 -8.38 13.85 15.16
CA ILE A 85 -9.66 13.25 14.81
C ILE A 85 -10.51 14.36 14.21
N ASP A 86 -10.87 14.19 12.94
CA ASP A 86 -11.75 15.09 12.21
C ASP A 86 -13.07 14.37 11.92
N GLU A 87 -14.14 14.87 12.55
CA GLU A 87 -15.49 14.37 12.35
C GLU A 87 -16.17 15.25 11.32
N MET A 88 -16.29 14.75 10.10
CA MET A 88 -16.93 15.46 9.00
C MET A 88 -18.13 14.67 8.48
N PRO A 89 -19.29 15.30 8.28
CA PRO A 89 -20.38 14.66 7.56
C PRO A 89 -19.94 14.44 6.10
N GLU A 90 -20.04 13.20 5.63
CA GLU A 90 -19.88 12.89 4.21
C GLU A 90 -21.02 13.54 3.40
N LEU A 91 -20.83 13.70 2.09
CA LEU A 91 -21.77 14.42 1.22
C LEU A 91 -23.22 13.88 1.30
N HIS A 92 -23.41 12.61 1.66
CA HIS A 92 -24.70 11.97 1.81
C HIS A 92 -25.21 11.93 3.26
N GLY A 93 -24.63 12.73 4.16
CA GLY A 93 -25.02 12.83 5.57
C GLY A 93 -24.61 11.65 6.44
N ARG A 94 -23.72 10.77 5.93
CA ARG A 94 -23.15 9.69 6.74
C ARG A 94 -22.06 10.28 7.64
N PRO A 95 -22.02 9.93 8.94
CA PRO A 95 -20.90 10.33 9.78
C PRO A 95 -19.62 9.69 9.24
N ALA A 96 -18.61 10.50 8.97
CA ALA A 96 -17.26 10.05 8.65
C ALA A 96 -16.29 10.60 9.69
N VAL A 97 -15.38 9.74 10.13
CA VAL A 97 -14.30 10.09 11.06
C VAL A 97 -12.99 9.86 10.33
N ALA A 98 -12.26 10.94 10.06
CA ALA A 98 -10.89 10.86 9.58
C ALA A 98 -9.94 10.91 10.77
N VAL A 99 -9.01 9.95 10.85
CA VAL A 99 -7.98 9.91 11.89
C VAL A 99 -6.63 10.11 11.23
N LEU A 100 -5.95 11.20 11.57
CA LEU A 100 -4.57 11.45 11.19
C LEU A 100 -3.66 11.12 12.38
N VAL A 101 -2.73 10.19 12.16
CA VAL A 101 -1.68 9.84 13.12
C VAL A 101 -0.40 10.57 12.72
N THR A 102 0.17 11.33 13.65
CA THR A 102 1.45 12.02 13.47
C THR A 102 2.42 11.61 14.55
N PHE A 103 3.69 11.53 14.20
CA PHE A 103 4.78 11.28 15.14
C PHE A 103 5.98 12.11 14.71
N TYR A 104 6.78 12.53 15.68
CA TYR A 104 8.04 13.22 15.40
C TYR A 104 9.12 12.19 15.10
N ASP A 105 9.89 12.44 14.04
CA ASP A 105 11.10 11.69 13.75
C ASP A 105 12.30 12.51 14.25
N ASP A 106 12.82 12.12 15.42
CA ASP A 106 13.96 12.80 16.05
C ASP A 106 15.27 12.58 15.26
N GLU A 107 15.26 11.77 14.18
CA GLU A 107 16.40 11.54 13.29
C GLU A 107 16.59 12.61 12.19
N VAL A 108 16.13 13.84 12.38
CA VAL A 108 16.58 14.97 11.55
C VAL A 108 17.78 15.65 12.22
N PRO A 109 19.03 15.36 11.81
CA PRO A 109 20.19 16.05 12.35
C PRO A 109 20.16 17.50 11.85
N GLY A 110 19.69 18.44 12.68
CA GLY A 110 19.72 19.85 12.28
C GLY A 110 18.99 20.88 13.13
N ARG A 111 18.06 20.52 14.02
CA ARG A 111 17.43 21.52 14.91
C ARG A 111 18.04 21.49 16.30
N ARG A 112 19.10 22.28 16.44
CA ARG A 112 19.50 22.81 17.75
C ARG A 112 18.31 23.57 18.32
N THR A 113 17.91 23.18 19.52
CA THR A 113 17.13 23.99 20.45
C THR A 113 17.75 25.39 20.53
N LEU A 114 16.93 26.41 20.31
CA LEU A 114 17.13 27.76 20.82
C LEU A 114 16.27 27.91 22.08
#